data_AF-A0AAW2F972-F1
#
_entry.id   AF-A0AAW2F972-F1
#
_cell.length_a   1.000
_cell.length_b   1.000
_cell.length_c   1.000
_cell.angle_alpha   90.00
_cell.angle_beta   90.00
_cell.angle_gamma   90.00
#
_symmetry.space_group_name_H-M   'P 1'
#
loop_
_entity.id
_entity.type
_entity.pdbx_description
1 polymer ?
#
loop_
_entity_poly.entity_id
_entity_poly.type
_entity_poly.pdbx_seq_one_letter_code
_entity_poly.pdbx_strand_id
1 'polypeptide(L)'
;MQTKQFNLFLAQTATIVFLINSVAANFLGKLTEVALTDKEKISTEEKTEGILSMGQYFQDIFSEHLAPFKIEFGHVCENPTEWEQRFERQDFDNNRYSGKVKWGNKNGEYGEQYWDLNH
;
A
#
# COMPACT_ATOMS: atom_id res chain seq x y z
N MET A 1 -46.54 44.86 -33.56
CA MET A 1 -46.35 43.39 -33.45
C MET A 1 -44.89 42.98 -33.20
N GLN A 2 -43.91 43.91 -33.19
CA GLN A 2 -42.48 43.61 -32.97
C GLN A 2 -42.04 43.51 -31.49
N THR A 3 -42.68 44.25 -30.57
CA THR A 3 -42.26 44.31 -29.15
C THR A 3 -42.51 43.01 -28.37
N LYS A 4 -43.59 42.28 -28.70
CA LYS A 4 -43.90 40.99 -28.06
C LYS A 4 -42.89 39.89 -28.44
N GLN A 5 -42.39 39.92 -29.67
CA GLN A 5 -41.38 38.98 -30.17
C GLN A 5 -40.04 39.23 -29.47
N PHE A 6 -39.62 40.48 -29.31
CA PHE A 6 -38.36 40.83 -28.62
C PHE A 6 -38.37 40.45 -27.13
N ASN A 7 -39.49 40.68 -26.42
CA ASN A 7 -39.64 40.27 -25.03
C ASN A 7 -39.67 38.73 -24.87
N LEU A 8 -40.19 38.01 -25.86
CA LEU A 8 -40.17 36.55 -25.89
C LEU A 8 -38.73 36.03 -26.07
N PHE A 9 -37.94 36.63 -26.96
CA PHE A 9 -36.52 36.30 -27.12
C PHE A 9 -35.72 36.58 -25.84
N LEU A 10 -35.94 37.72 -25.18
CA LEU A 10 -35.30 38.04 -23.90
C LEU A 10 -35.68 37.06 -22.77
N ALA A 11 -36.93 36.64 -22.69
CA ALA A 11 -37.38 35.65 -21.71
C ALA A 11 -36.77 34.26 -21.98
N GLN A 12 -36.66 33.87 -23.26
CA GLN A 12 -36.02 32.62 -23.66
C GLN A 12 -34.51 32.61 -23.35
N THR A 13 -33.79 33.70 -23.65
CA THR A 13 -32.36 33.79 -23.33
C THR A 13 -32.10 33.77 -21.83
N ALA A 14 -32.91 34.48 -21.03
CA ALA A 14 -32.82 34.44 -19.57
C ALA A 14 -33.05 33.03 -19.00
N THR A 15 -34.02 32.29 -19.57
CA THR A 15 -34.31 30.91 -19.14
C THR A 15 -33.15 29.96 -19.47
N ILE A 16 -32.54 30.10 -20.63
CA ILE A 16 -31.37 29.29 -21.04
C ILE A 16 -30.18 29.57 -20.12
N VAL A 17 -29.89 30.84 -19.83
CA VAL A 17 -28.79 31.22 -18.92
C VAL A 17 -29.04 30.66 -17.51
N PHE A 18 -30.28 30.71 -17.02
CA PHE A 18 -30.63 30.16 -15.71
C PHE A 18 -30.45 28.63 -15.66
N LEU A 19 -30.84 27.91 -16.72
CA LEU A 19 -30.64 26.46 -16.82
C LEU A 19 -29.16 26.08 -16.84
N ILE A 20 -28.34 26.79 -17.61
CA ILE A 20 -26.89 26.55 -17.68
C ILE A 20 -26.25 26.78 -16.30
N ASN A 21 -26.58 27.87 -15.63
CA ASN A 21 -26.07 28.17 -14.29
C ASN A 21 -26.50 27.12 -13.26
N SER A 22 -27.74 26.62 -13.35
CA SER A 22 -28.25 25.58 -12.45
C SER A 22 -27.52 24.24 -12.64
N VAL A 23 -27.26 23.85 -13.90
CA VAL A 23 -26.51 22.62 -14.22
C VAL A 23 -25.06 22.75 -13.76
N ALA A 24 -24.43 23.90 -14.00
CA ALA A 24 -23.05 24.16 -13.58
C ALA A 24 -22.91 24.09 -12.05
N ALA A 25 -23.84 24.67 -11.28
CA ALA A 25 -23.83 24.62 -9.82
C ALA A 25 -23.99 23.18 -9.28
N ASN A 26 -24.87 22.38 -9.89
CA ASN A 26 -25.04 20.97 -9.51
C ASN A 26 -23.79 20.13 -9.83
N PHE A 27 -23.13 20.41 -10.95
CA PHE A 27 -21.89 19.72 -11.32
C PHE A 27 -20.75 20.08 -10.36
N LEU A 28 -20.62 21.38 -10.02
CA LEU A 28 -19.65 21.85 -9.04
C LEU A 28 -19.87 21.19 -7.66
N GLY A 29 -21.13 21.12 -7.21
CA GLY A 29 -21.51 20.46 -5.96
C GLY A 29 -21.09 18.99 -5.90
N LYS A 30 -21.36 18.23 -6.97
CA LYS A 30 -20.92 16.83 -7.08
C LYS A 30 -19.41 16.66 -7.11
N LEU A 31 -18.69 17.53 -7.81
CA LEU A 31 -17.22 17.49 -7.84
C LEU A 31 -16.63 17.78 -6.47
N THR A 32 -17.22 18.72 -5.72
CA THR A 32 -16.77 19.00 -4.34
C THR A 32 -17.07 17.86 -3.38
N GLU A 33 -18.22 17.19 -3.51
CA GLU A 33 -18.58 16.04 -2.68
C GLU A 33 -17.64 14.85 -2.92
N VAL A 34 -17.30 14.58 -4.20
CA VAL A 34 -16.30 13.56 -4.58
C VAL A 34 -14.91 13.94 -4.07
N ALA A 35 -14.50 15.21 -4.20
CA ALA A 35 -13.19 15.66 -3.71
C ALA A 35 -13.09 15.62 -2.17
N LEU A 36 -14.20 15.80 -1.45
CA LEU A 36 -14.22 15.70 0.01
C LEU A 36 -14.20 14.24 0.48
N THR A 37 -14.92 13.34 -0.20
CA THR A 37 -14.89 11.90 0.08
C THR A 37 -13.55 11.26 -0.26
N ASP A 38 -12.89 11.71 -1.33
CA ASP A 38 -11.52 11.31 -1.66
C ASP A 38 -10.52 11.81 -0.60
N LYS A 39 -10.65 13.05 -0.09
CA LYS A 39 -9.80 13.56 1.00
C LYS A 39 -9.94 12.78 2.30
N GLU A 40 -11.14 12.32 2.64
CA GLU A 40 -11.38 11.54 3.86
C GLU A 40 -10.74 10.14 3.76
N LYS A 41 -10.82 9.50 2.57
CA LYS A 41 -10.10 8.24 2.28
C LYS A 41 -8.58 8.41 2.26
N ILE A 42 -8.08 9.43 1.57
CA ILE A 42 -6.64 9.73 1.45
C ILE A 42 -6.03 10.03 2.81
N SER A 43 -6.73 10.77 3.69
CA SER A 43 -6.21 11.09 5.04
C SER A 43 -6.04 9.88 5.96
N THR A 44 -6.81 8.81 5.72
CA THR A 44 -6.73 7.57 6.50
C THR A 44 -5.66 6.65 5.93
N GLU A 45 -5.54 6.56 4.60
CA GLU A 45 -4.55 5.73 3.90
C GLU A 45 -3.13 6.32 3.93
N GLU A 46 -2.94 7.63 3.70
CA GLU A 46 -1.62 8.30 3.79
C GLU A 46 -1.03 8.25 5.20
N LYS A 47 -1.88 8.27 6.24
CA LYS A 47 -1.42 8.17 7.64
C LYS A 47 -0.92 6.77 7.98
N THR A 48 -1.50 5.73 7.37
CA THR A 48 -0.98 4.36 7.49
C THR A 48 0.27 4.14 6.63
N GLU A 49 0.31 4.64 5.39
CA GLU A 49 1.48 4.49 4.50
C GLU A 49 2.72 5.29 4.97
N GLY A 50 2.52 6.49 5.51
CA GLY A 50 3.61 7.31 6.08
C GLY A 50 4.22 6.72 7.35
N ILE A 51 3.48 5.89 8.09
CA ILE A 51 3.97 5.14 9.26
C ILE A 51 4.67 3.84 8.83
N LEU A 52 4.19 3.19 7.76
CA LEU A 52 4.83 1.99 7.19
C LEU A 52 6.21 2.32 6.57
N SER A 53 6.39 3.51 5.98
CA SER A 53 7.65 3.89 5.34
C SER A 53 8.81 4.20 6.32
N MET A 54 8.52 4.64 7.55
CA MET A 54 9.54 5.05 8.52
C MET A 54 9.80 3.93 9.53
N GLY A 55 10.70 3.01 9.19
CA GLY A 55 11.22 1.99 10.12
C GLY A 55 10.84 0.56 9.79
N GLN A 56 10.19 0.30 8.65
CA GLN A 56 10.06 -1.05 8.11
C GLN A 56 11.24 -1.37 7.18
N TYR A 57 11.89 -2.49 7.41
CA TYR A 57 13.00 -3.01 6.63
C TYR A 57 12.69 -4.46 6.26
N PHE A 58 12.97 -4.81 5.01
CA PHE A 58 12.86 -6.17 4.50
C PHE A 58 13.98 -6.41 3.48
N GLN A 59 14.71 -7.51 3.64
CA GLN A 59 15.73 -7.94 2.70
C GLN A 59 15.71 -9.46 2.54
N ASP A 60 15.54 -9.93 1.31
CA ASP A 60 15.84 -11.31 0.93
C ASP A 60 17.36 -11.51 0.79
N ILE A 61 17.82 -12.68 1.21
CA ILE A 61 19.22 -13.09 1.17
C ILE A 61 19.30 -14.45 0.50
N PHE A 62 20.17 -14.55 -0.51
CA PHE A 62 20.48 -15.78 -1.21
C PHE A 62 21.99 -15.96 -1.28
N SER A 63 22.47 -17.17 -1.00
CA SER A 63 23.87 -17.54 -1.07
C SER A 63 24.04 -18.94 -1.65
N GLU A 64 24.89 -19.05 -2.66
CA GLU A 64 25.26 -20.31 -3.29
C GLU A 64 26.75 -20.59 -3.05
N HIS A 65 27.07 -21.83 -2.68
CA HIS A 65 28.43 -22.34 -2.57
C HIS A 65 28.57 -23.50 -3.55
N LEU A 66 29.53 -23.42 -4.47
CA LEU A 66 29.73 -24.44 -5.52
C LEU A 66 30.50 -25.69 -5.02
N ALA A 67 31.25 -25.58 -3.93
CA ALA A 67 31.99 -26.69 -3.34
C ALA A 67 32.25 -26.47 -1.84
N PRO A 68 31.65 -27.25 -0.92
CA PRO A 68 30.57 -28.23 -1.17
C PRO A 68 29.30 -27.56 -1.73
N PHE A 69 28.52 -28.28 -2.52
CA PHE A 69 27.34 -27.71 -3.19
C PHE A 69 26.22 -27.43 -2.17
N LYS A 70 26.07 -26.15 -1.82
CA LYS A 70 25.13 -25.68 -0.80
C LYS A 70 24.40 -24.45 -1.26
N ILE A 71 23.10 -24.41 -0.99
CA ILE A 71 22.27 -23.22 -1.20
C ILE A 71 21.71 -22.80 0.15
N GLU A 72 21.79 -21.51 0.45
CA GLU A 72 21.16 -20.88 1.61
C GLU A 72 20.26 -19.74 1.10
N PHE A 73 19.04 -19.70 1.61
CA PHE A 73 18.08 -18.65 1.31
C PHE A 73 17.35 -18.23 2.57
N GLY A 74 16.87 -17.01 2.60
CA GLY A 74 16.21 -16.48 3.78
C GLY A 74 15.86 -15.01 3.62
N HIS A 75 15.37 -14.45 4.71
CA HIS A 75 15.06 -13.03 4.79
C HIS A 75 15.35 -12.47 6.18
N VAL A 76 15.53 -11.16 6.20
CA VAL A 76 15.55 -10.34 7.41
C VAL A 76 14.45 -9.31 7.27
N CYS A 77 13.60 -9.20 8.28
CA CYS A 77 12.61 -8.14 8.36
C CYS A 77 12.60 -7.50 9.73
N GLU A 78 12.33 -6.20 9.77
CA GLU A 78 12.26 -5.40 10.98
C GLU A 78 11.18 -4.33 10.80
N ASN A 79 10.43 -4.08 11.87
CA ASN A 79 9.58 -2.91 12.01
C ASN A 79 9.75 -2.34 13.43
N PRO A 80 9.18 -1.18 13.77
CA PRO A 80 9.37 -0.58 15.09
C PRO A 80 8.87 -1.42 16.29
N THR A 81 8.17 -2.52 16.05
CA THR A 81 7.63 -3.40 17.10
C THR A 81 8.31 -4.76 17.15
N GLU A 82 8.77 -5.30 16.03
CA GLU A 82 9.29 -6.68 15.93
C GLU A 82 10.29 -6.85 14.80
N TRP A 83 11.09 -7.92 14.88
CA TRP A 83 12.01 -8.33 13.84
C TRP A 83 12.04 -9.87 13.72
N GLU A 84 12.29 -10.36 12.51
CA GLU A 84 12.51 -11.78 12.22
C GLU A 84 13.75 -11.94 11.32
N GLN A 85 14.51 -13.01 11.57
CA GLN A 85 15.53 -13.53 10.66
C GLN A 85 15.26 -15.01 10.42
N ARG A 86 15.02 -15.41 9.17
CA ARG A 86 14.78 -16.80 8.79
C ARG A 86 15.74 -17.21 7.71
N PHE A 87 16.38 -18.37 7.88
CA PHE A 87 17.27 -18.94 6.89
C PHE A 87 17.08 -20.45 6.78
N GLU A 88 17.13 -20.93 5.56
CA GLU A 88 17.05 -22.33 5.19
C GLU A 88 18.26 -22.68 4.34
N ARG A 89 18.82 -23.86 4.58
CA ARG A 89 20.01 -24.36 3.91
C ARG A 89 19.77 -25.77 3.40
N GLN A 90 20.09 -25.97 2.14
CA GLN A 90 20.17 -27.27 1.49
C GLN A 90 21.64 -27.60 1.17
N ASP A 91 22.12 -28.71 1.72
CA ASP A 91 23.41 -29.32 1.42
C ASP A 91 23.17 -30.50 0.49
N PHE A 92 23.51 -30.33 -0.79
CA PHE A 92 23.24 -31.32 -1.83
C PHE A 92 24.20 -32.50 -1.76
N ASP A 93 25.44 -32.25 -1.35
CA ASP A 93 26.46 -33.30 -1.24
C ASP A 93 26.13 -34.30 -0.12
N ASN A 94 25.46 -33.83 0.95
CA ASN A 94 25.10 -34.63 2.11
C ASN A 94 23.59 -34.93 2.23
N ASN A 95 22.77 -34.56 1.23
CA ASN A 95 21.31 -34.67 1.24
C ASN A 95 20.67 -34.15 2.56
N ARG A 96 21.19 -33.04 3.07
CA ARG A 96 20.83 -32.52 4.38
C ARG A 96 20.11 -31.19 4.23
N TYR A 97 18.99 -31.05 4.93
CA TYR A 97 18.21 -29.83 4.95
C TYR A 97 18.07 -29.31 6.37
N SER A 98 18.42 -28.05 6.57
CA SER A 98 18.45 -27.43 7.90
C SER A 98 17.96 -26.00 7.83
N GLY A 99 17.56 -25.45 8.97
CA GLY A 99 17.15 -24.06 9.03
C GLY A 99 17.19 -23.49 10.43
N LYS A 100 17.04 -22.17 10.48
CA LYS A 100 17.01 -21.38 11.69
C LYS A 100 16.01 -20.24 11.53
N VAL A 101 15.30 -19.94 12.60
CA VAL A 101 14.53 -18.71 12.74
C VAL A 101 14.90 -18.05 14.06
N LYS A 102 15.07 -16.74 14.03
CA LYS A 102 15.21 -15.88 15.21
C LYS A 102 14.20 -14.76 15.12
N TRP A 103 13.63 -14.38 16.24
CA TRP A 103 12.69 -13.27 16.28
C TRP A 103 12.78 -12.55 17.62
N GLY A 104 12.36 -11.30 17.63
CA GLY A 104 12.20 -10.56 18.87
C GLY A 104 11.26 -9.37 18.70
N ASN A 105 10.89 -8.77 19.82
CA ASN A 105 10.03 -7.59 19.83
C ASN A 105 10.51 -6.49 20.77
N LYS A 106 9.86 -5.34 20.69
CA LYS A 106 10.17 -4.13 21.49
C LYS A 106 10.04 -4.32 23.00
N ASN A 107 9.34 -5.35 23.45
CA ASN A 107 9.19 -5.69 24.87
C ASN A 107 10.35 -6.56 25.39
N GLY A 108 11.29 -6.93 24.52
CA GLY A 108 12.41 -7.81 24.84
C GLY A 108 12.05 -9.30 24.79
N GLU A 109 10.86 -9.66 24.31
CA GLU A 109 10.55 -11.07 24.03
C GLU A 109 11.41 -11.53 22.86
N TYR A 110 11.90 -12.76 22.97
CA TYR A 110 12.90 -13.31 22.08
C TYR A 110 12.73 -14.81 21.93
N GLY A 111 12.94 -15.31 20.71
CA GLY A 111 12.96 -16.73 20.45
C GLY A 111 13.92 -17.10 19.33
N GLU A 112 14.46 -18.31 19.44
CA GLU A 112 15.21 -18.95 18.39
C GLU A 112 14.69 -20.38 18.22
N GLN A 113 14.59 -20.83 16.98
CA GLN A 113 14.32 -22.22 16.65
C GLN A 113 15.26 -22.69 15.55
N TYR A 114 15.78 -23.89 15.74
CA TYR A 114 16.67 -24.57 14.81
C TYR A 114 16.08 -25.91 14.44
N TRP A 115 16.26 -26.34 13.20
CA TRP A 115 15.92 -27.68 12.76
C TRP A 115 16.97 -28.22 11.80
N ASP A 116 17.09 -29.54 11.82
CA ASP A 116 18.00 -30.28 10.97
C ASP A 116 17.32 -31.61 10.59
N LEU A 117 16.83 -31.66 9.35
CA LEU A 117 16.22 -32.86 8.79
C LEU A 117 17.33 -33.71 8.20
N ASN A 118 18.01 -34.47 9.07
CA ASN A 118 18.81 -35.60 8.62
C ASN A 118 17.82 -36.75 8.31
N HIS A 119 17.70 -37.12 7.04
CA HIS A 119 17.07 -38.39 6.62
C HIS A 119 18.18 -39.39 6.28
#